data_AF-A0A6C9W491-F1
#
_entry.id   AF-A0A6C9W491-F1
#
_cell.length_a   1.000
_cell.length_b   1.000
_cell.length_c   1.000
_cell.angle_alpha   90.00
_cell.angle_beta   90.00
_cell.angle_gamma   90.00
#
_symmetry.space_group_name_H-M   'P 1'
#
loop_
_entity.id
_entity.type
_entity.pdbx_description
1 polymer ?
#
loop_
_entity_poly.entity_id
_entity_poly.type
_entity_poly.pdbx_seq_one_letter_code
_entity_poly.pdbx_strand_id
1 'polypeptide(L)'
;LKTDSGTSKSLKTQLETLQDNYETLKKDSEAKLVETRKGAALDLALANAKARNPKAVKALLDNDKLELTDEGLKGLDEQLGALQESDAYLFAQESENVALKWGVSGNQTGGTGGQGALKLPNQVLNEHRITK
;
A
#
# COMPACT_ATOMS: atom_id res chain seq x y z
N LEU A 1 22.07 -63.19 -4.92
CA LEU A 1 21.49 -62.04 -5.65
C LEU A 1 20.18 -61.66 -4.97
N LYS A 2 20.16 -60.57 -4.18
CA LYS A 2 18.96 -60.05 -3.47
C LYS A 2 18.93 -58.53 -3.67
N THR A 3 18.87 -58.05 -4.91
CA THR A 3 19.01 -56.60 -5.19
C THR A 3 18.03 -56.04 -6.21
N ASP A 4 17.14 -56.84 -6.81
CA ASP A 4 16.31 -56.34 -7.92
C ASP A 4 14.81 -56.19 -7.58
N SER A 5 14.30 -56.89 -6.56
CA SER A 5 12.88 -56.86 -6.19
C SER A 5 12.49 -55.74 -5.21
N GLY A 6 13.43 -55.20 -4.42
CA GLY A 6 13.18 -54.09 -3.50
C GLY A 6 13.25 -52.72 -4.18
N THR A 7 14.15 -52.58 -5.16
CA THR A 7 14.40 -51.33 -5.89
C THR A 7 13.22 -50.95 -6.78
N SER A 8 12.61 -51.92 -7.46
CA SER A 8 11.44 -51.68 -8.33
C SER A 8 10.19 -51.22 -7.55
N LYS A 9 9.95 -51.78 -6.37
CA LYS A 9 8.84 -51.36 -5.49
C LYS A 9 9.10 -49.96 -4.90
N SER A 10 10.31 -49.70 -4.41
CA SER A 10 10.73 -48.40 -3.89
C SER A 10 10.67 -47.30 -4.96
N LEU A 11 11.14 -47.59 -6.18
CA LEU A 11 11.07 -46.67 -7.31
C LEU A 11 9.62 -46.35 -7.70
N LYS A 12 8.72 -47.33 -7.68
CA LYS A 12 7.29 -47.11 -7.95
C LYS A 12 6.65 -46.20 -6.90
N THR A 13 6.91 -46.45 -5.62
CA THR A 13 6.39 -45.63 -4.52
C THR A 13 6.94 -44.19 -4.57
N GLN A 14 8.21 -44.01 -4.95
CA GLN A 14 8.79 -42.69 -5.14
C GLN A 14 8.17 -41.96 -6.33
N LEU A 15 7.85 -42.67 -7.41
CA LEU A 15 7.20 -42.09 -8.58
C LEU A 15 5.76 -41.63 -8.26
N GLU A 16 4.98 -42.45 -7.55
CA GLU A 16 3.64 -42.08 -7.07
C GLU A 16 3.72 -40.87 -6.13
N THR A 17 4.63 -40.90 -5.15
CA THR A 17 4.85 -39.76 -4.23
C THR A 17 5.22 -38.49 -5.00
N LEU A 18 6.06 -38.61 -6.02
CA LEU A 18 6.50 -37.46 -6.81
C LEU A 18 5.37 -36.90 -7.68
N GLN A 19 4.51 -37.77 -8.25
CA GLN A 19 3.33 -37.37 -9.00
C GLN A 19 2.30 -36.67 -8.09
N ASP A 20 2.00 -37.24 -6.93
CA ASP A 20 1.09 -36.64 -5.96
C ASP A 20 1.60 -35.29 -5.45
N ASN A 21 2.90 -35.19 -5.15
CA ASN A 21 3.52 -33.93 -4.76
C ASN A 21 3.48 -32.90 -5.89
N TYR A 22 3.68 -33.31 -7.14
CA TYR A 22 3.62 -32.40 -8.28
C TYR A 22 2.19 -31.86 -8.49
N GLU A 23 1.19 -32.73 -8.47
CA GLU A 23 -0.21 -32.34 -8.60
C GLU A 23 -0.67 -31.43 -7.44
N THR A 24 -0.23 -31.74 -6.22
CA THR A 24 -0.50 -30.91 -5.03
C THR A 24 0.19 -29.56 -5.15
N LEU A 25 1.48 -29.53 -5.48
CA LEU A 25 2.26 -28.30 -5.62
C LEU A 25 1.72 -27.41 -6.73
N LYS A 26 1.25 -28.01 -7.83
CA LYS A 26 0.64 -27.28 -8.94
C LYS A 26 -0.66 -26.62 -8.49
N LYS A 27 -1.57 -27.37 -7.87
CA LYS A 27 -2.83 -26.84 -7.32
C LYS A 27 -2.58 -25.74 -6.28
N ASP A 28 -1.67 -25.97 -5.34
CA ASP A 28 -1.32 -25.00 -4.31
C ASP A 28 -0.69 -23.74 -4.88
N SER A 29 0.18 -23.87 -5.89
CA SER A 29 0.79 -22.71 -6.55
C SER A 29 -0.23 -21.90 -7.33
N GLU A 30 -1.11 -22.55 -8.08
CA GLU A 30 -2.20 -21.89 -8.80
C GLU A 30 -3.15 -21.19 -7.83
N ALA A 31 -3.56 -21.87 -6.76
CA ALA A 31 -4.40 -21.29 -5.71
C ALA A 31 -3.72 -20.09 -5.03
N LYS A 32 -2.45 -20.22 -4.66
CA LYS A 32 -1.70 -19.15 -4.00
C LYS A 32 -1.45 -17.95 -4.91
N LEU A 33 -1.21 -18.19 -6.20
CA LEU A 33 -1.09 -17.12 -7.19
C LEU A 33 -2.42 -16.37 -7.35
N VAL A 34 -3.53 -17.10 -7.46
CA VAL A 34 -4.87 -16.49 -7.53
C VAL A 34 -5.18 -15.71 -6.26
N GLU A 35 -4.93 -16.29 -5.08
CA GLU A 35 -5.15 -15.63 -3.80
C GLU A 35 -4.29 -14.38 -3.65
N THR A 36 -3.01 -14.45 -3.98
CA THR A 36 -2.09 -13.31 -3.89
C THR A 36 -2.52 -12.19 -4.84
N ARG A 37 -2.89 -12.52 -6.09
CA ARG A 37 -3.37 -11.54 -7.07
C ARG A 37 -4.69 -10.89 -6.63
N LYS A 38 -5.66 -11.71 -6.20
CA LYS A 38 -6.94 -11.20 -5.65
C LYS A 38 -6.70 -10.33 -4.43
N GLY A 39 -5.88 -10.77 -3.48
CA GLY A 39 -5.54 -10.02 -2.27
C GLY A 39 -4.92 -8.67 -2.60
N ALA A 40 -3.90 -8.65 -3.47
CA ALA A 40 -3.22 -7.43 -3.86
C ALA A 40 -4.14 -6.43 -4.58
N ALA A 41 -4.97 -6.90 -5.52
CA ALA A 41 -5.91 -6.02 -6.22
C ALA A 41 -7.03 -5.51 -5.30
N LEU A 42 -7.51 -6.32 -4.34
CA LEU A 42 -8.42 -5.86 -3.29
C LEU A 42 -7.78 -4.77 -2.43
N ASP A 43 -6.57 -5.01 -1.92
CA ASP A 43 -5.88 -4.07 -1.06
C ASP A 43 -5.58 -2.75 -1.79
N LEU A 44 -5.20 -2.81 -3.06
CA LEU A 44 -4.95 -1.65 -3.92
C LEU A 44 -6.23 -0.84 -4.18
N ALA A 45 -7.34 -1.50 -4.50
CA ALA A 45 -8.62 -0.84 -4.70
C ALA A 45 -9.13 -0.17 -3.40
N LEU A 46 -9.01 -0.86 -2.27
CA LEU A 46 -9.37 -0.32 -0.95
C LEU A 46 -8.51 0.89 -0.57
N ALA A 47 -7.20 0.85 -0.89
CA ALA A 47 -6.30 1.97 -0.69
C ALA A 47 -6.67 3.16 -1.59
N ASN A 48 -6.97 2.92 -2.87
CA ASN A 48 -7.42 3.95 -3.82
C ASN A 48 -8.74 4.58 -3.39
N ALA A 49 -9.67 3.78 -2.88
CA ALA A 49 -10.94 4.23 -2.31
C ALA A 49 -10.76 4.97 -0.97
N LYS A 50 -9.53 5.04 -0.43
CA LYS A 50 -9.20 5.63 0.87
C LYS A 50 -10.01 5.01 2.02
N ALA A 51 -10.20 3.68 2.00
CA ALA A 51 -10.91 2.98 3.08
C ALA A 51 -10.22 3.21 4.44
N ARG A 52 -10.97 3.73 5.43
CA ARG A 52 -10.51 3.90 6.82
C ARG A 52 -10.19 2.57 7.49
N ASN A 53 -10.96 1.54 7.17
CA ASN A 53 -10.72 0.17 7.61
C ASN A 53 -10.88 -0.79 6.43
N PRO A 54 -9.78 -1.07 5.69
CA PRO A 54 -9.79 -1.97 4.54
C PRO A 54 -10.34 -3.36 4.89
N LYS A 55 -10.08 -3.84 6.10
CA LYS A 55 -10.58 -5.15 6.57
C LYS A 55 -12.10 -5.17 6.72
N ALA A 56 -12.68 -4.10 7.26
CA ALA A 56 -14.13 -3.98 7.41
C ALA A 56 -14.81 -3.82 6.05
N VAL A 57 -14.28 -2.93 5.20
CA VAL A 57 -14.80 -2.75 3.84
C VAL A 57 -14.73 -4.06 3.05
N LYS A 58 -13.60 -4.77 3.11
CA LYS A 58 -13.43 -6.09 2.48
C LYS A 58 -14.46 -7.13 2.93
N ALA A 59 -14.87 -7.09 4.19
CA ALA A 59 -15.89 -7.99 4.72
C ALA A 59 -17.31 -7.66 4.25
N LEU A 60 -17.55 -6.41 3.81
CA LEU A 60 -18.82 -5.96 3.23
C LEU A 60 -18.89 -6.18 1.71
N LEU A 61 -17.75 -6.46 1.07
CA LEU A 61 -17.69 -6.77 -0.36
C LEU A 61 -18.21 -8.18 -0.64
N ASP A 62 -18.94 -8.30 -1.73
CA ASP A 62 -19.53 -9.54 -2.19
C ASP A 62 -18.53 -10.26 -3.08
N ASN A 63 -17.74 -11.16 -2.47
CA ASN A 63 -16.67 -11.92 -3.12
C ASN A 63 -17.17 -12.86 -4.22
N ASP A 64 -18.46 -13.23 -4.22
CA ASP A 64 -19.05 -14.09 -5.24
C ASP A 64 -19.27 -13.32 -6.56
N LYS A 65 -19.42 -11.99 -6.48
CA LYS A 65 -19.52 -11.11 -7.65
C LYS A 65 -18.17 -10.59 -8.14
N LEU A 66 -17.08 -10.92 -7.45
CA LEU A 66 -15.74 -10.46 -7.80
C LEU A 66 -15.04 -11.49 -8.70
N GLU A 67 -14.89 -11.13 -9.98
CA GLU A 67 -14.18 -11.95 -10.95
C GLU A 67 -12.71 -11.51 -11.07
N LEU A 68 -11.77 -12.43 -10.89
CA LEU A 68 -10.37 -12.17 -11.19
C LEU A 68 -10.16 -12.29 -12.69
N THR A 69 -9.83 -11.17 -13.33
CA THR A 69 -9.45 -11.06 -14.74
C THR A 69 -7.96 -10.76 -14.86
N ASP A 70 -7.41 -10.77 -16.08
CA ASP A 70 -6.00 -10.42 -16.33
C ASP A 70 -5.64 -8.98 -15.94
N GLU A 71 -6.64 -8.09 -15.89
CA GLU A 71 -6.48 -6.67 -15.54
C GLU A 71 -6.72 -6.40 -14.04
N GLY A 72 -7.34 -7.33 -13.31
CA GLY A 72 -7.67 -7.17 -11.90
C GLY A 72 -9.02 -7.76 -11.51
N LEU A 73 -9.56 -7.31 -10.37
CA LEU A 73 -10.86 -7.72 -9.84
C LEU A 73 -11.98 -6.89 -10.46
N LYS A 74 -12.68 -7.47 -11.43
CA LYS A 74 -13.84 -6.85 -12.07
C LYS A 74 -15.04 -6.84 -11.12
N GLY A 75 -15.83 -5.77 -11.13
CA GLY A 75 -16.98 -5.58 -10.23
C GLY A 75 -16.63 -4.97 -8.87
N LEU A 76 -15.34 -4.83 -8.56
CA LEU A 76 -14.88 -4.29 -7.29
C LEU A 76 -15.11 -2.77 -7.18
N ASP A 77 -14.82 -2.04 -8.26
CA ASP A 77 -14.98 -0.59 -8.30
C ASP A 77 -16.45 -0.18 -8.16
N GLU A 78 -17.38 -0.89 -8.80
CA GLU A 78 -18.82 -0.63 -8.63
C GLU A 78 -19.28 -0.87 -7.19
N GLN A 79 -18.80 -1.94 -6.54
CA GLN A 79 -19.15 -2.22 -5.15
C GLN A 79 -18.57 -1.19 -4.19
N LEU A 80 -17.32 -0.78 -4.40
CA LEU A 80 -16.69 0.26 -3.59
C LEU A 80 -17.41 1.61 -3.75
N GLY A 81 -17.83 1.96 -4.97
CA GLY A 81 -18.65 3.15 -5.22
C GLY A 81 -19.99 3.10 -4.50
N ALA A 82 -20.72 1.98 -4.59
CA ALA A 82 -21.98 1.80 -3.88
C ALA A 82 -21.80 1.91 -2.35
N LEU A 83 -20.71 1.33 -1.82
CA LEU A 83 -20.41 1.39 -0.39
C LEU A 83 -19.95 2.80 0.06
N GLN A 84 -19.29 3.56 -0.81
CA GLN A 84 -18.98 4.97 -0.54
C GLN A 84 -20.24 5.81 -0.44
N GLU A 85 -21.29 5.48 -1.20
CA GLU A 85 -22.60 6.16 -1.12
C GLU A 85 -23.41 5.74 0.11
N SER A 86 -23.49 4.43 0.42
CA SER A 86 -24.28 3.93 1.55
C SER A 86 -23.58 4.14 2.90
N ASP A 87 -22.26 3.91 2.94
CA ASP A 87 -21.45 3.80 4.15
C ASP A 87 -20.20 4.68 4.05
N ALA A 88 -20.38 5.94 3.63
CA ALA A 88 -19.30 6.93 3.45
C ALA A 88 -18.33 7.03 4.64
N TYR A 89 -18.79 6.76 5.87
CA TYR A 89 -17.98 6.78 7.09
C TYR A 89 -16.85 5.73 7.12
N LEU A 90 -16.96 4.68 6.30
CA LEU A 90 -15.92 3.66 6.12
C LEU A 90 -14.76 4.15 5.26
N PHE A 91 -14.91 5.29 4.59
CA PHE A 91 -13.92 5.88 3.70
C PHE A 91 -13.47 7.23 4.25
N ALA A 92 -12.23 7.60 3.95
CA ALA A 92 -11.69 8.89 4.34
C ALA A 92 -12.21 9.95 3.37
N GLN A 93 -12.95 10.93 3.88
CA GLN A 93 -13.23 12.15 3.15
C GLN A 93 -11.95 12.98 3.02
N GLU A 94 -11.75 13.66 1.89
CA GLU A 94 -10.55 14.49 1.63
C GLU A 94 -10.37 15.67 2.60
N SER A 95 -11.30 15.88 3.52
CA SER A 95 -11.33 16.95 4.51
C SER A 95 -10.64 16.59 5.84
N GLU A 96 -9.51 15.89 5.79
CA GLU A 96 -8.58 15.81 6.93
C GLU A 96 -7.15 16.16 6.47
N ASN A 97 -6.98 17.30 5.81
CA ASN A 97 -5.76 18.10 6.02
C ASN A 97 -5.84 18.71 7.43
N VAL A 98 -5.80 17.87 8.46
CA VAL A 98 -5.48 18.35 9.79
C VAL A 98 -3.98 18.56 9.74
N ALA A 99 -3.57 19.73 9.27
CA ALA A 99 -2.22 20.22 9.47
C ALA A 99 -1.92 20.03 10.96
N LEU A 100 -1.13 19.01 11.30
CA LEU A 100 -0.66 18.77 12.64
C LEU A 100 0.20 19.98 13.01
N LYS A 101 -0.44 20.99 13.58
CA LYS A 101 0.24 22.15 14.14
C LYS A 101 0.79 21.72 15.50
N TRP A 102 1.81 20.85 15.46
CA TRP A 102 2.61 20.56 16.63
C TRP A 102 3.37 21.83 16.95
N GLY A 103 3.00 22.49 18.04
CA GLY A 103 3.64 23.71 18.50
C GLY A 103 5.10 23.45 18.87
N VAL A 104 6.03 23.58 17.92
CA VAL A 104 7.43 23.86 18.22
C VAL A 104 7.51 25.34 18.63
N SER A 105 7.12 25.61 19.87
CA SER A 105 7.68 26.72 20.66
C SER A 105 8.63 26.07 21.65
N GLY A 106 9.85 25.84 21.20
CA GLY A 106 10.86 25.08 21.94
C GLY A 106 12.18 25.15 21.20
N ASN A 107 12.89 26.25 21.43
CA ASN A 107 14.31 26.51 21.17
C ASN A 107 15.08 25.50 20.32
N GLN A 108 15.34 25.87 19.06
CA GLN A 108 16.38 25.25 18.23
C GLN A 108 17.46 26.30 17.96
N THR A 109 18.23 26.62 18.99
CA THR A 109 19.50 27.32 18.84
C THR A 109 20.63 26.37 19.21
N GLY A 110 21.48 26.06 18.24
CA GLY A 110 22.72 25.32 18.46
C GLY A 110 23.46 24.98 17.17
N GLY A 111 24.49 25.78 16.83
CA GLY A 111 25.47 25.49 15.78
C GLY A 111 25.83 26.67 14.87
N THR A 112 26.25 27.83 15.40
CA THR A 112 27.67 28.23 15.59
C THR A 112 28.39 28.67 14.30
N GLY A 113 28.59 29.99 14.16
CA GLY A 113 29.47 30.61 13.18
C GLY A 113 29.35 32.13 13.27
N GLY A 114 30.17 32.75 14.13
CA GLY A 114 30.03 34.14 14.53
C GLY A 114 30.30 35.16 13.42
N GLN A 115 29.65 36.33 13.57
CA GLN A 115 30.20 37.65 13.28
C GLN A 115 29.22 38.67 13.89
N GLY A 116 29.66 39.29 14.99
CA GLY A 116 28.95 40.43 15.55
C GLY A 116 29.07 41.62 14.61
N ALA A 117 27.97 42.36 14.43
CA ALA A 117 28.02 43.80 14.22
C ALA A 117 26.60 44.37 14.37
N LEU A 118 26.55 45.44 15.14
CA LEU A 118 25.37 46.17 15.58
C LEU A 118 24.54 46.69 14.41
N LYS A 119 23.21 46.63 14.55
CA LYS A 119 22.28 47.37 13.71
C LYS A 119 22.31 48.85 14.11
N LEU A 120 22.92 49.70 13.27
CA LEU A 120 22.69 51.14 13.28
C LEU A 120 21.63 51.46 12.19
N PRO A 121 20.57 52.23 12.51
CA PRO A 121 19.58 52.61 11.53
C PRO A 121 20.13 53.77 10.70
N ASN A 122 20.00 53.72 9.37
CA ASN A 122 20.12 54.96 8.61
C ASN A 122 19.02 55.07 7.55
N GLN A 123 18.53 56.30 7.52
CA GLN A 123 17.24 56.76 7.05
C GLN A 123 17.44 57.48 5.72
N VAL A 124 16.31 57.72 5.05
CA VAL A 124 16.06 58.81 4.08
C VAL A 124 16.31 58.49 2.60
N LEU A 125 15.18 58.23 1.95
CA LEU A 125 14.68 58.83 0.71
C LEU A 125 15.70 59.20 -0.37
N ASN A 126 15.59 58.43 -1.45
CA ASN A 126 15.35 58.90 -2.81
C ASN A 126 15.21 60.43 -3.00
N GLU A 127 16.04 60.91 -3.93
CA GLU A 127 15.80 61.94 -4.96
C GLU A 127 16.36 63.36 -4.80
N HIS A 128 16.91 63.80 -5.95
CA HIS A 128 17.08 65.16 -6.46
C HIS A 128 18.25 66.03 -6.00
N ARG A 129 19.13 66.30 -7.00
CA ARG A 129 19.72 67.61 -7.34
C ARG A 129 20.79 68.14 -6.35
N ILE A 130 21.86 68.81 -6.74
CA ILE A 130 22.28 69.47 -7.98
C ILE A 130 23.80 69.67 -7.87
N THR A 131 24.44 69.63 -9.03
CA THR A 131 25.77 70.12 -9.38
C THR A 131 26.05 71.55 -8.89
N LYS A 132 27.26 71.80 -8.36
CA LYS A 132 28.14 72.91 -8.80
C LYS A 132 29.48 72.84 -8.10
#